data_AF-A0A2M7QB52-F1
#
_entry.id   AF-A0A2M7QB52-F1
#
_cell.length_a   1.000
_cell.length_b   1.000
_cell.length_c   1.000
_cell.angle_alpha   90.00
_cell.angle_beta   90.00
_cell.angle_gamma   90.00
#
_symmetry.space_group_name_H-M   'P 1'
#
loop_
_entity.id
_entity.type
_entity.pdbx_description
1 polymer ?
#
loop_
_entity_poly.entity_id
_entity_poly.type
_entity_poly.pdbx_seq_one_letter_code
_entity_poly.pdbx_strand_id
1 'polypeptide(L)'
;MLFFCLFGNGGVASASAVTEPDTDGDGLVDRLEETVYFTDRLNPDTDGDGYADGLEVVGDYSPRHADGLRLVDVDSDLDYLNDDWEIKLGTGLLNPDSDGDFFLDGTEVAAGFDPLNPEPVKLEKLIRVNDERLTLEYSLGGVILDTIPVSTGKPGMPTPRGEFTILDKIPVKHYGGPGFDLPNTKWNLLFTRNSS
;
A
#
# COMPACT_ATOMS: atom_id res chain seq x y z
N MET A 1 7.00 17.80 0.20
CA MET A 1 6.60 19.20 0.45
C MET A 1 6.47 19.92 -0.88
N LEU A 2 5.27 19.90 -1.45
CA LEU A 2 4.91 20.70 -2.62
C LEU A 2 3.54 21.30 -2.31
N PHE A 3 3.61 22.58 -1.97
CA PHE A 3 2.49 23.46 -1.66
C PHE A 3 1.99 24.03 -3.00
N PHE A 4 0.70 24.02 -3.26
CA PHE A 4 0.11 24.91 -4.26
C PHE A 4 -1.01 25.73 -3.62
N CYS A 5 -0.65 26.96 -3.27
CA CYS A 5 -1.58 28.05 -3.02
C CYS A 5 -1.15 29.19 -3.95
N LEU A 6 -2.02 29.60 -4.87
CA LEU A 6 -1.83 30.81 -5.68
C LEU A 6 -3.15 31.56 -5.77
N PHE A 7 -3.28 32.63 -4.98
CA PHE A 7 -4.16 33.74 -5.33
C PHE A 7 -3.38 34.71 -6.24
N GLY A 8 -3.87 34.91 -7.46
CA GLY A 8 -3.40 35.92 -8.39
C GLY A 8 -4.59 36.63 -9.01
N ASN A 9 -4.80 37.88 -8.64
CA ASN A 9 -5.91 38.72 -9.09
C ASN A 9 -5.59 39.31 -10.48
N GLY A 10 -6.39 38.99 -11.52
CA GLY A 10 -6.22 39.60 -12.84
C GLY A 10 -6.89 38.86 -14.01
N GLY A 11 -8.16 39.18 -14.29
CA GLY A 11 -8.75 39.32 -15.63
C GLY A 11 -8.65 38.18 -16.67
N VAL A 12 -9.81 37.56 -16.91
CA VAL A 12 -10.38 37.01 -18.16
C VAL A 12 -9.71 35.81 -18.85
N ALA A 13 -10.25 34.62 -18.60
CA ALA A 13 -10.84 33.73 -19.61
C ALA A 13 -11.31 32.43 -18.91
N SER A 14 -12.57 32.06 -19.11
CA SER A 14 -13.14 30.79 -18.66
C SER A 14 -12.32 29.61 -19.20
N ALA A 15 -11.51 29.01 -18.34
CA ALA A 15 -11.30 27.57 -18.37
C ALA A 15 -12.23 27.02 -17.29
N SER A 16 -13.25 26.24 -17.66
CA SER A 16 -13.98 25.44 -16.70
C SER A 16 -12.98 24.46 -16.08
N ALA A 17 -12.37 24.85 -14.95
CA ALA A 17 -11.88 23.88 -14.00
C ALA A 17 -13.12 23.12 -13.55
N VAL A 18 -13.29 21.91 -14.04
CA VAL A 18 -14.23 20.97 -13.42
C VAL A 18 -13.60 20.66 -12.06
N THR A 19 -13.93 21.46 -11.06
CA THR A 19 -13.80 21.03 -9.67
C THR A 19 -14.86 19.96 -9.51
N GLU A 20 -14.43 18.72 -9.36
CA GLU A 20 -15.31 17.63 -8.91
C GLU A 20 -16.03 18.11 -7.64
N PRO A 21 -17.33 17.81 -7.49
CA PRO A 21 -18.07 18.22 -6.31
C PRO A 21 -17.47 17.57 -5.06
N ASP A 22 -17.49 18.34 -3.98
CA ASP A 22 -17.14 17.98 -2.61
C ASP A 22 -18.28 18.61 -1.78
N THR A 23 -19.28 17.79 -1.45
CA THR A 23 -20.60 18.27 -1.04
C THR A 23 -20.62 18.74 0.42
N ASP A 24 -19.82 18.12 1.29
CA ASP A 24 -19.70 18.48 2.70
C ASP A 24 -18.45 19.32 3.02
N GLY A 25 -17.53 19.45 2.06
CA GLY A 25 -16.40 20.38 2.11
C GLY A 25 -15.24 19.89 2.98
N ASP A 26 -15.07 18.58 3.11
CA ASP A 26 -14.10 17.94 3.98
C ASP A 26 -12.72 17.72 3.29
N GLY A 27 -12.68 17.89 1.96
CA GLY A 27 -11.50 17.74 1.12
C GLY A 27 -11.41 16.41 0.36
N LEU A 28 -12.38 15.50 0.53
CA LEU A 28 -12.61 14.31 -0.27
C LEU A 28 -13.72 14.60 -1.29
N VAL A 29 -13.47 14.28 -2.57
CA VAL A 29 -14.47 14.57 -3.61
C VAL A 29 -15.55 13.49 -3.64
N ASP A 30 -16.81 13.86 -3.89
CA ASP A 30 -17.99 12.99 -3.88
C ASP A 30 -17.78 11.66 -4.62
N ARG A 31 -17.05 11.72 -5.75
CA ARG A 31 -16.76 10.53 -6.55
C ARG A 31 -15.91 9.52 -5.78
N LEU A 32 -14.87 9.96 -5.07
CA LEU A 32 -14.01 9.07 -4.29
C LEU A 32 -14.74 8.52 -3.07
N GLU A 33 -15.57 9.34 -2.44
CA GLU A 33 -16.45 8.93 -1.36
C GLU A 33 -17.38 7.79 -1.79
N GLU A 34 -18.01 7.88 -2.96
CA GLU A 34 -18.95 6.85 -3.43
C GLU A 34 -18.30 5.60 -4.03
N THR A 35 -17.09 5.73 -4.59
CA THR A 35 -16.49 4.65 -5.43
C THR A 35 -15.27 3.98 -4.84
N VAL A 36 -14.59 4.63 -3.90
CA VAL A 36 -13.34 4.11 -3.32
C VAL A 36 -13.48 3.95 -1.81
N TYR A 37 -13.80 5.02 -1.10
CA TYR A 37 -13.77 5.04 0.36
C TYR A 37 -15.10 4.65 1.02
N PHE A 38 -16.21 4.70 0.28
CA PHE A 38 -17.57 4.42 0.76
C PHE A 38 -17.96 5.24 1.99
N THR A 39 -17.61 6.53 1.98
CA THR A 39 -17.97 7.55 2.97
C THR A 39 -19.29 8.26 2.61
N ASP A 40 -19.86 9.01 3.56
CA ASP A 40 -21.09 9.78 3.34
C ASP A 40 -20.77 11.21 2.90
N ARG A 41 -21.00 11.49 1.60
CA ARG A 41 -20.83 12.81 0.95
C ARG A 41 -21.49 14.01 1.63
N LEU A 42 -22.44 13.77 2.54
CA LEU A 42 -23.17 14.80 3.26
C LEU A 42 -22.65 14.98 4.70
N ASN A 43 -21.63 14.22 5.09
CA ASN A 43 -21.12 14.13 6.44
C ASN A 43 -19.58 14.12 6.42
N PRO A 44 -18.93 15.23 6.81
CA PRO A 44 -17.49 15.40 6.64
C PRO A 44 -16.62 14.54 7.58
N ASP A 45 -17.21 13.62 8.35
CA ASP A 45 -16.62 12.75 9.37
C ASP A 45 -17.54 11.51 9.49
N THR A 46 -17.35 10.55 8.59
CA THR A 46 -18.26 9.42 8.37
C THR A 46 -18.32 8.50 9.59
N ASP A 47 -17.19 8.26 10.25
CA ASP A 47 -17.13 7.34 11.38
C ASP A 47 -17.33 8.02 12.75
N GLY A 48 -17.26 9.35 12.80
CA GLY A 48 -17.57 10.17 13.96
C GLY A 48 -16.46 10.20 15.00
N ASP A 49 -15.21 9.96 14.63
CA ASP A 49 -14.05 9.97 15.54
C ASP A 49 -13.48 11.39 15.78
N GLY A 50 -13.95 12.36 15.01
CA GLY A 50 -13.58 13.77 15.09
C GLY A 50 -12.49 14.21 14.12
N TYR A 51 -12.03 13.34 13.22
CA TYR A 51 -11.25 13.69 12.03
C TYR A 51 -12.15 13.71 10.79
N ALA A 52 -11.77 14.51 9.80
CA ALA A 52 -12.53 14.59 8.56
C ALA A 52 -12.09 13.49 7.59
N ASP A 53 -13.00 12.90 6.81
CA ASP A 53 -12.69 11.75 5.94
C ASP A 53 -11.53 12.10 4.98
N GLY A 54 -11.57 13.28 4.37
CA GLY A 54 -10.51 13.78 3.50
C GLY A 54 -9.16 13.96 4.19
N LEU A 55 -9.13 14.29 5.48
CA LEU A 55 -7.89 14.37 6.26
C LEU A 55 -7.33 12.97 6.57
N GLU A 56 -8.20 12.03 6.92
CA GLU A 56 -7.83 10.66 7.23
C GLU A 56 -7.26 9.95 6.02
N VAL A 57 -7.92 10.06 4.87
CA VAL A 57 -7.45 9.50 3.59
C VAL A 57 -6.06 10.02 3.23
N VAL A 58 -5.81 11.33 3.40
CA VAL A 58 -4.47 11.92 3.16
C VAL A 58 -3.42 11.42 4.15
N GLY A 59 -3.84 10.99 5.35
CA GLY A 59 -3.00 10.46 6.41
C GLY A 59 -2.81 8.94 6.40
N ASP A 60 -3.33 8.22 5.41
CA ASP A 60 -3.40 6.75 5.37
C ASP A 60 -4.24 6.14 6.52
N TYR A 61 -5.24 6.87 7.01
CA TYR A 61 -6.23 6.41 8.00
C TYR A 61 -7.55 6.02 7.32
N SER A 62 -8.30 5.13 7.96
CA SER A 62 -9.58 4.63 7.45
C SER A 62 -10.72 5.55 7.90
N PRO A 63 -11.42 6.25 6.99
CA PRO A 63 -12.52 7.17 7.33
C PRO A 63 -13.84 6.46 7.73
N ARG A 64 -13.75 5.17 8.06
CA ARG A 64 -14.89 4.29 8.33
C ARG A 64 -14.73 3.55 9.66
N HIS A 65 -13.65 3.81 10.39
CA HIS A 65 -13.24 3.08 11.57
C HIS A 65 -12.83 4.05 12.68
N ALA A 66 -13.80 4.34 13.57
CA ALA A 66 -13.68 5.38 14.58
C ALA A 66 -12.63 5.15 15.68
N ASP A 67 -11.85 4.07 15.59
CA ASP A 67 -10.68 3.80 16.43
C ASP A 67 -9.37 4.36 15.84
N GLY A 68 -9.44 5.12 14.75
CA GLY A 68 -8.30 5.79 14.12
C GLY A 68 -7.30 4.79 13.54
N LEU A 69 -7.81 3.72 12.93
CA LEU A 69 -6.99 2.69 12.31
C LEU A 69 -6.40 3.18 11.00
N ARG A 70 -5.20 2.69 10.70
CA ARG A 70 -4.57 2.93 9.39
C ARG A 70 -5.18 1.98 8.37
N LEU A 71 -5.27 2.41 7.11
CA LEU A 71 -5.77 1.57 6.00
C LEU A 71 -5.00 0.24 5.86
N VAL A 72 -3.71 0.22 6.23
CA VAL A 72 -2.89 -1.00 6.21
C VAL A 72 -3.24 -2.02 7.31
N ASP A 73 -3.94 -1.58 8.35
CA ASP A 73 -4.35 -2.39 9.51
C ASP A 73 -5.83 -2.81 9.44
N VAL A 74 -6.56 -2.37 8.40
CA VAL A 74 -7.98 -2.65 8.17
C VAL A 74 -8.12 -3.59 6.98
N ASP A 75 -9.08 -4.52 7.07
CA ASP A 75 -9.52 -5.43 6.02
C ASP A 75 -11.06 -5.39 6.07
N SER A 76 -11.65 -4.53 5.26
CA SER A 76 -13.06 -4.13 5.36
C SER A 76 -14.04 -5.21 4.91
N ASP A 77 -13.65 -6.09 3.98
CA ASP A 77 -14.49 -7.18 3.46
C ASP A 77 -14.03 -8.59 3.85
N LEU A 78 -12.92 -8.69 4.59
CA LEU A 78 -12.38 -9.91 5.20
C LEU A 78 -11.87 -10.93 4.18
N ASP A 79 -11.24 -10.44 3.12
CA ASP A 79 -10.74 -11.24 2.00
C ASP A 79 -9.22 -11.56 2.10
N TYR A 80 -8.58 -11.11 3.19
CA TYR A 80 -7.14 -11.19 3.48
C TYR A 80 -6.25 -10.17 2.73
N LEU A 81 -6.82 -9.17 2.08
CA LEU A 81 -6.17 -7.97 1.56
C LEU A 81 -6.51 -6.79 2.49
N ASN A 82 -5.54 -5.95 2.80
CA ASN A 82 -5.83 -4.76 3.60
C ASN A 82 -6.28 -3.61 2.70
N ASP A 83 -7.11 -2.70 3.22
CA ASP A 83 -7.71 -1.59 2.48
C ASP A 83 -6.67 -0.71 1.76
N ASP A 84 -5.47 -0.52 2.35
CA ASP A 84 -4.38 0.21 1.70
C ASP A 84 -3.87 -0.47 0.43
N TRP A 85 -3.76 -1.80 0.44
CA TRP A 85 -3.36 -2.58 -0.72
C TRP A 85 -4.46 -2.67 -1.75
N GLU A 86 -5.71 -2.76 -1.32
CA GLU A 86 -6.87 -2.76 -2.21
C GLU A 86 -6.94 -1.48 -3.05
N ILE A 87 -6.83 -0.31 -2.39
CA ILE A 87 -6.81 0.99 -3.07
C ILE A 87 -5.67 1.08 -4.10
N LYS A 88 -4.49 0.55 -3.76
CA LYS A 88 -3.31 0.56 -4.65
C LYS A 88 -3.48 -0.35 -5.87
N LEU A 89 -4.12 -1.51 -5.68
CA LEU A 89 -4.35 -2.49 -6.74
C LEU A 89 -5.62 -2.20 -7.54
N GLY A 90 -6.55 -1.42 -7.00
CA GLY A 90 -7.83 -1.09 -7.60
C GLY A 90 -8.91 -2.14 -7.36
N THR A 91 -8.76 -3.00 -6.35
CA THR A 91 -9.81 -3.90 -5.86
C THR A 91 -10.79 -3.12 -4.97
N GLY A 92 -11.91 -3.72 -4.60
CA GLY A 92 -12.98 -3.01 -3.89
C GLY A 92 -13.01 -3.28 -2.40
N LEU A 93 -12.88 -2.23 -1.57
CA LEU A 93 -12.89 -2.30 -0.09
C LEU A 93 -14.05 -3.07 0.56
N LEU A 94 -15.13 -3.29 -0.17
CA LEU A 94 -16.36 -3.95 0.30
C LEU A 94 -16.76 -5.13 -0.59
N ASN A 95 -15.84 -5.60 -1.43
CA ASN A 95 -16.08 -6.63 -2.42
C ASN A 95 -14.91 -7.63 -2.47
N PRO A 96 -15.05 -8.79 -1.80
CA PRO A 96 -13.93 -9.69 -1.53
C PRO A 96 -13.46 -10.51 -2.73
N ASP A 97 -14.05 -10.28 -3.91
CA ASP A 97 -13.79 -10.97 -5.19
C ASP A 97 -14.09 -9.95 -6.31
N SER A 98 -13.07 -9.21 -6.72
CA SER A 98 -13.20 -8.03 -7.58
C SER A 98 -13.49 -8.36 -9.04
N ASP A 99 -13.03 -9.51 -9.53
CA ASP A 99 -13.26 -9.96 -10.90
C ASP A 99 -14.38 -11.00 -11.06
N GLY A 100 -14.86 -11.56 -9.94
CA GLY A 100 -15.99 -12.47 -9.87
C GLY A 100 -15.64 -13.91 -10.26
N ASP A 101 -14.39 -14.34 -10.10
CA ASP A 101 -13.91 -15.67 -10.49
C ASP A 101 -13.97 -16.73 -9.36
N PHE A 102 -14.49 -16.36 -8.19
CA PHE A 102 -14.60 -17.14 -6.95
C PHE A 102 -13.31 -17.32 -6.16
N PHE A 103 -12.21 -16.66 -6.53
CA PHE A 103 -11.05 -16.47 -5.66
C PHE A 103 -11.15 -15.12 -4.94
N LEU A 104 -10.60 -15.07 -3.73
CA LEU A 104 -10.58 -13.82 -2.96
C LEU A 104 -9.37 -12.99 -3.40
N ASP A 105 -9.52 -11.67 -3.52
CA ASP A 105 -8.45 -10.80 -4.03
C ASP A 105 -7.18 -10.95 -3.18
N GLY A 106 -7.31 -10.98 -1.86
CA GLY A 106 -6.21 -11.24 -0.93
C GLY A 106 -5.52 -12.58 -1.13
N THR A 107 -6.27 -13.63 -1.49
CA THR A 107 -5.71 -14.96 -1.80
C THR A 107 -4.92 -14.93 -3.11
N GLU A 108 -5.44 -14.26 -4.12
CA GLU A 108 -4.79 -14.11 -5.41
C GLU A 108 -3.52 -13.29 -5.31
N VAL A 109 -3.56 -12.14 -4.63
CA VAL A 109 -2.39 -11.31 -4.32
C VAL A 109 -1.33 -12.13 -3.56
N ALA A 110 -1.74 -12.89 -2.54
CA ALA A 110 -0.84 -13.77 -1.79
C ALA A 110 -0.19 -14.86 -2.66
N ALA A 111 -0.92 -15.38 -3.65
CA ALA A 111 -0.43 -16.36 -4.64
C ALA A 111 0.33 -15.72 -5.82
N GLY A 112 0.15 -14.42 -6.06
CA GLY A 112 0.78 -13.64 -7.13
C GLY A 112 0.00 -13.66 -8.44
N PHE A 113 -1.32 -13.71 -8.35
CA PHE A 113 -2.23 -13.51 -9.47
C PHE A 113 -2.78 -12.08 -9.48
N ASP A 114 -3.44 -11.72 -10.57
CA ASP A 114 -4.06 -10.42 -10.81
C ASP A 114 -5.54 -10.49 -10.37
N PRO A 115 -5.94 -9.85 -9.26
CA PRO A 115 -7.30 -9.96 -8.70
C PRO A 115 -8.38 -9.20 -9.49
N LEU A 116 -7.98 -8.54 -10.57
CA LEU A 116 -8.90 -7.83 -11.47
C LEU A 116 -9.10 -8.58 -12.79
N ASN A 117 -8.68 -9.83 -12.86
CA ASN A 117 -8.69 -10.61 -14.08
C ASN A 117 -9.15 -12.05 -13.81
N PRO A 118 -10.35 -12.43 -14.32
CA PRO A 118 -10.94 -13.73 -13.98
C PRO A 118 -10.19 -14.92 -14.60
N GLU A 119 -9.13 -14.66 -15.36
CA GLU A 119 -8.17 -15.67 -15.80
C GLU A 119 -6.91 -15.57 -14.93
N PRO A 120 -6.28 -16.70 -14.55
CA PRO A 120 -5.19 -16.72 -13.57
C PRO A 120 -3.87 -16.15 -14.14
N VAL A 121 -3.80 -14.82 -14.28
CA VAL A 121 -2.66 -14.06 -14.78
C VAL A 121 -1.67 -13.85 -13.65
N LYS A 122 -0.44 -14.38 -13.80
CA LYS A 122 0.61 -14.15 -12.81
C LYS A 122 1.19 -12.74 -12.92
N LEU A 123 1.24 -12.06 -11.78
CA LEU A 123 1.93 -10.80 -11.61
C LEU A 123 3.34 -11.03 -11.04
N GLU A 124 4.28 -10.19 -11.46
CA GLU A 124 5.64 -10.22 -10.93
C GLU A 124 5.67 -9.70 -9.49
N LYS A 125 6.25 -10.49 -8.58
CA LYS A 125 6.57 -10.08 -7.21
C LYS A 125 8.01 -9.65 -7.14
N LEU A 126 8.23 -8.38 -6.81
CA LEU A 126 9.56 -7.80 -6.76
C LEU A 126 9.83 -7.17 -5.40
N ILE A 127 11.02 -7.42 -4.87
CA ILE A 127 11.56 -6.70 -3.72
C ILE A 127 12.76 -5.91 -4.22
N ARG A 128 12.69 -4.58 -4.10
CA ARG A 128 13.78 -3.66 -4.44
C ARG A 128 14.37 -3.09 -3.17
N VAL A 129 15.66 -3.30 -2.96
CA VAL A 129 16.40 -2.71 -1.83
C VAL A 129 17.25 -1.56 -2.34
N ASN A 130 17.10 -0.38 -1.74
CA ASN A 130 17.89 0.81 -2.03
C ASN A 130 18.82 1.10 -0.85
N ASP A 131 20.14 0.94 -1.07
CA ASP A 131 21.17 1.14 -0.06
C ASP A 131 21.51 2.62 0.21
N GLU A 132 21.12 3.52 -0.70
CA GLU A 132 21.30 4.97 -0.52
C GLU A 132 20.15 5.58 0.30
N ARG A 133 18.92 5.12 0.04
CA ARG A 133 17.70 5.55 0.75
C ARG A 133 17.40 4.73 2.00
N LEU A 134 18.09 3.61 2.17
CA LEU A 134 17.85 2.65 3.26
C LEU A 134 16.39 2.16 3.28
N THR A 135 15.87 1.79 2.11
CA THR A 135 14.48 1.31 1.95
C THR A 135 14.41 -0.04 1.24
N LEU A 136 13.38 -0.80 1.55
CA LEU A 136 12.94 -1.99 0.85
C LEU A 136 11.52 -1.73 0.34
N GLU A 137 11.34 -1.78 -0.97
CA GLU A 137 10.05 -1.64 -1.64
C GLU A 137 9.58 -3.03 -2.08
N TYR A 138 8.35 -3.39 -1.71
CA TYR A 138 7.67 -4.57 -2.21
C TYR A 138 6.63 -4.14 -3.23
N SER A 139 6.66 -4.75 -4.42
CA SER A 139 5.72 -4.47 -5.50
C SER A 139 5.15 -5.74 -6.12
N LEU A 140 3.88 -5.66 -6.54
CA LEU A 140 3.18 -6.68 -7.31
C LEU A 140 2.75 -6.09 -8.66
N GLY A 141 3.10 -6.72 -9.78
CA GLY A 141 2.69 -6.23 -11.11
C GLY A 141 3.19 -4.82 -11.45
N GLY A 142 4.24 -4.34 -10.76
CA GLY A 142 4.76 -2.97 -10.89
C GLY A 142 4.13 -1.94 -9.94
N VAL A 143 3.10 -2.30 -9.18
CA VAL A 143 2.49 -1.45 -8.14
C VAL A 143 3.26 -1.63 -6.84
N ILE A 144 3.79 -0.56 -6.25
CA ILE A 144 4.46 -0.59 -4.93
C ILE A 144 3.39 -0.71 -3.85
N LEU A 145 3.39 -1.83 -3.12
CA LEU A 145 2.45 -2.11 -2.04
C LEU A 145 2.97 -1.61 -0.70
N ASP A 146 4.27 -1.77 -0.43
CA ASP A 146 4.86 -1.35 0.84
C ASP A 146 6.30 -0.84 0.66
N THR A 147 6.71 0.08 1.53
CA THR A 147 8.06 0.62 1.63
C THR A 147 8.53 0.61 3.08
N ILE A 148 9.48 -0.26 3.37
CA ILE A 148 9.97 -0.51 4.72
C ILE A 148 11.38 0.09 4.87
N PRO A 149 11.67 0.85 5.93
CA PRO A 149 13.03 1.28 6.22
C PRO A 149 13.89 0.06 6.59
N VAL A 150 15.09 -0.02 6.02
CA VAL A 150 16.04 -1.12 6.24
C VAL A 150 17.41 -0.60 6.63
N SER A 151 18.32 -1.51 6.97
CA SER A 151 19.73 -1.19 7.23
C SER A 151 20.61 -1.96 6.25
N THR A 152 21.67 -1.33 5.76
CA THR A 152 22.65 -1.93 4.82
C THR A 152 23.70 -2.79 5.51
N GLY A 153 23.45 -3.19 6.76
CA GLY A 153 24.36 -4.02 7.56
C GLY A 153 25.48 -3.22 8.25
N LYS A 154 26.46 -3.95 8.81
CA LYS A 154 27.57 -3.36 9.55
C LYS A 154 28.62 -2.74 8.62
N PRO A 155 29.33 -1.68 9.05
CA PRO A 155 30.52 -1.21 8.36
C PRO A 155 31.51 -2.36 8.11
N GLY A 156 31.89 -2.58 6.85
CA GLY A 156 32.77 -3.69 6.44
C GLY A 156 32.05 -4.95 5.93
N MET A 157 30.72 -5.00 5.97
CA MET A 157 29.89 -6.07 5.40
C MET A 157 28.85 -5.48 4.44
N PRO A 158 29.28 -4.90 3.30
CA PRO A 158 28.35 -4.24 2.38
C PRO A 158 27.37 -5.23 1.76
N THR A 159 26.11 -4.83 1.66
CA THR A 159 25.09 -5.60 0.93
C THR A 159 25.49 -5.76 -0.54
N PRO A 160 25.62 -7.00 -1.05
CA PRO A 160 25.98 -7.21 -2.44
C PRO A 160 24.91 -6.66 -3.39
N ARG A 161 25.32 -5.95 -4.43
CA ARG A 161 24.42 -5.42 -5.48
C ARG A 161 24.18 -6.45 -6.58
N GLY A 162 22.96 -6.49 -7.11
CA GLY A 162 22.57 -7.34 -8.23
C GLY A 162 21.15 -7.85 -8.10
N GLU A 163 20.80 -8.80 -8.95
CA GLU A 163 19.52 -9.50 -8.89
C GLU A 163 19.68 -10.83 -8.14
N PHE A 164 18.67 -11.15 -7.37
CA PHE A 164 18.63 -12.33 -6.52
C PHE A 164 17.27 -13.01 -6.66
N THR A 165 17.28 -14.33 -6.57
CA THR A 165 16.06 -15.15 -6.54
C THR A 165 15.84 -15.66 -5.12
N ILE A 166 14.63 -15.46 -4.59
CA ILE A 166 14.21 -16.03 -3.31
C ILE A 166 14.00 -17.53 -3.50
N LEU A 167 14.70 -18.32 -2.71
CA LEU A 167 14.64 -19.78 -2.69
C LEU A 167 13.67 -20.29 -1.63
N ASP A 168 13.63 -19.65 -0.46
CA ASP A 168 12.82 -20.13 0.66
C ASP A 168 12.48 -19.01 1.66
N LYS A 169 11.36 -19.19 2.38
CA LYS A 169 10.95 -18.37 3.53
C LYS A 169 11.22 -19.17 4.81
N ILE A 170 12.19 -18.73 5.61
CA ILE A 170 12.62 -19.39 6.85
C ILE A 170 12.06 -18.61 8.05
N PRO A 171 11.00 -19.10 8.72
CA PRO A 171 10.29 -18.34 9.75
C PRO A 171 11.16 -17.97 10.96
N VAL A 172 12.09 -18.84 11.35
CA VAL A 172 13.06 -18.60 12.44
C VAL A 172 14.41 -19.18 12.05
N LYS A 173 15.47 -18.39 12.23
CA LYS A 173 16.85 -18.82 11.98
C LYS A 173 17.78 -18.31 13.08
N HIS A 174 18.67 -19.18 13.50
CA HIS A 174 19.78 -18.83 14.37
C HIS A 174 20.94 -18.29 13.53
N TYR A 175 21.40 -17.09 13.86
CA TYR A 175 22.66 -16.53 13.35
C TYR A 175 23.65 -16.35 14.49
N GLY A 176 24.71 -17.15 14.48
CA GLY A 176 25.78 -17.07 15.47
C GLY A 176 27.15 -16.91 14.82
N GLY A 177 28.03 -16.14 15.46
CA GLY A 177 29.42 -15.98 15.04
C GLY A 177 30.26 -15.30 16.12
N PRO A 178 31.57 -15.09 15.87
CA PRO A 178 32.43 -14.40 16.83
C PRO A 178 31.89 -12.99 17.13
N GLY A 179 31.46 -12.76 18.38
CA GLY A 179 30.96 -11.46 18.85
C GLY A 179 29.49 -11.15 18.56
N PHE A 180 28.68 -12.13 18.11
CA PHE A 180 27.22 -11.99 18.05
C PHE A 180 26.50 -13.33 18.13
N ASP A 181 25.32 -13.33 18.73
CA ASP A 181 24.44 -14.50 18.83
C ASP A 181 22.98 -14.05 18.74
N LEU A 182 22.29 -14.46 17.67
CA LEU A 182 20.91 -14.10 17.35
C LEU A 182 20.09 -15.39 17.17
N PRO A 183 19.67 -16.05 18.25
CA PRO A 183 19.06 -17.38 18.21
C PRO A 183 17.67 -17.42 17.56
N ASN A 184 16.93 -16.31 17.57
CA ASN A 184 15.52 -16.27 17.18
C ASN A 184 15.23 -15.19 16.13
N THR A 185 16.08 -15.08 15.10
CA THR A 185 15.84 -14.11 14.02
C THR A 185 14.66 -14.59 13.20
N LYS A 186 13.59 -13.80 13.14
CA LYS A 186 12.34 -14.19 12.47
C LYS A 186 12.28 -13.73 11.02
N TRP A 187 11.42 -14.36 10.22
CA TRP A 187 11.00 -13.91 8.89
C TRP A 187 12.17 -13.73 7.90
N ASN A 188 12.98 -14.76 7.75
CA ASN A 188 14.18 -14.69 6.90
C ASN A 188 13.85 -15.15 5.48
N LEU A 189 14.41 -14.46 4.50
CA LEU A 189 14.40 -14.90 3.11
C LEU A 189 15.75 -15.50 2.76
N LEU A 190 15.75 -16.76 2.32
CA LEU A 190 16.92 -17.37 1.69
C LEU A 190 16.89 -17.00 0.21
N PHE A 191 17.97 -16.43 -0.30
CA PHE A 191 18.08 -16.04 -1.70
C PHE A 191 19.46 -16.36 -2.26
N THR A 192 19.54 -16.50 -3.58
CA THR A 192 20.79 -16.69 -4.32
C THR A 192 20.94 -15.63 -5.40
N ARG A 193 22.19 -15.27 -5.71
CA ARG A 193 22.47 -14.34 -6.81
C ARG A 193 22.15 -15.02 -8.13
N ASN A 194 21.51 -14.30 -9.05
CA ASN A 194 21.26 -14.80 -10.40
C ASN A 194 22.60 -14.94 -11.14
N SER A 195 22.81 -16.08 -11.80
CA SER A 195 23.95 -16.28 -12.69
C SER A 195 23.80 -15.38 -13.91
N SER A 196 24.83 -14.58 -14.20
CA SER A 196 24.90 -13.72 -15.39
C SER A 196 25.07 -14.52 -16.68
#